data_AF-A0A4D4JCC5-F1
#
_entry.id   AF-A0A4D4JCC5-F1
#
_cell.length_a   1.000
_cell.length_b   1.000
_cell.length_c   1.000
_cell.angle_alpha   90.00
_cell.angle_beta   90.00
_cell.angle_gamma   90.00
#
_symmetry.space_group_name_H-M   'P 1'
#
loop_
_entity.id
_entity.type
_entity.pdbx_description
1 polymer ?
#
loop_
_entity_poly.entity_id
_entity_poly.type
_entity_poly.pdbx_seq_one_letter_code
_entity_poly.pdbx_strand_id
1 'polypeptide(L)'
;MNRGRRVAVTSPQTRLAHARRRSRGRWRPTPLPPEDAERAALLYLRQRRRAVGALLLLFALLLGLPLVLAVFPGPDSVRLLGVPLSWLALALLPYPMLLGLARWQLRRAEDAEERR
;
A
#
# COMPACT_ATOMS: atom_id res chain seq x y z
N MET A 1 41.24 -29.10 22.51
CA MET A 1 40.04 -29.16 23.39
C MET A 1 38.88 -28.45 22.73
N ASN A 2 37.95 -29.18 22.12
CA ASN A 2 36.80 -28.59 21.43
C ASN A 2 35.72 -28.26 22.47
N ARG A 3 35.51 -26.97 22.78
CA ARG A 3 34.44 -26.55 23.71
C ARG A 3 33.10 -26.83 23.03
N GLY A 4 32.39 -27.85 23.51
CA GLY A 4 31.09 -28.25 22.98
C GLY A 4 30.11 -27.07 22.95
N ARG A 5 29.75 -26.62 21.74
CA ARG A 5 28.74 -25.60 21.54
C ARG A 5 27.39 -26.18 21.96
N ARG A 6 26.80 -25.65 23.04
CA ARG A 6 25.43 -26.00 23.42
C ARG A 6 24.49 -25.56 22.31
N VAL A 7 23.80 -26.52 21.68
CA VAL A 7 22.78 -26.27 20.66
C VAL A 7 21.46 -26.76 21.23
N ALA A 8 20.48 -25.86 21.36
CA ALA A 8 19.13 -26.24 21.75
C ALA A 8 18.47 -26.99 20.58
N VAL A 9 18.39 -28.31 20.70
CA VAL A 9 17.65 -29.15 19.76
C VAL A 9 16.17 -29.01 20.11
N THR A 10 15.42 -28.31 19.26
CA THR A 10 13.96 -28.20 19.37
C THR A 10 13.28 -28.81 18.16
N SER A 11 12.12 -29.41 18.38
CA SER A 11 11.31 -30.03 17.33
C SER A 11 10.96 -28.99 16.24
N PRO A 12 10.73 -29.42 14.98
CA PRO A 12 10.31 -28.53 13.91
C PRO A 12 9.05 -27.73 14.27
N GLN A 13 8.11 -28.35 14.98
CA GLN A 13 6.87 -27.73 15.45
C GLN A 13 7.14 -26.64 16.50
N THR A 14 8.02 -26.92 17.46
CA THR A 14 8.42 -25.94 18.50
C THR A 14 9.17 -24.76 17.87
N ARG A 15 10.01 -25.01 16.86
CA ARG A 15 10.72 -23.96 16.10
C ARG A 15 9.74 -23.03 15.37
N LEU A 16 8.71 -23.58 14.72
CA LEU A 16 7.67 -22.80 14.05
C LEU A 16 6.81 -21.99 15.03
N ALA A 17 6.46 -22.57 16.18
CA ALA A 17 5.73 -21.86 17.23
C ALA A 17 6.51 -20.66 17.80
N HIS A 18 7.83 -20.82 18.03
CA HIS A 18 8.68 -19.70 18.48
C HIS A 18 8.90 -18.65 17.38
N ALA A 19 8.99 -19.04 16.12
CA ALA A 19 9.07 -18.10 15.00
C ALA A 19 7.81 -17.22 14.91
N ARG A 20 6.62 -17.80 15.10
CA ARG A 20 5.35 -17.07 15.18
C ARG A 20 5.21 -16.17 16.40
N ARG A 21 5.90 -16.45 17.51
CA ARG A 21 5.98 -15.51 18.65
C ARG A 21 6.93 -14.35 18.38
N ARG A 22 8.01 -14.57 17.62
CA ARG A 22 8.95 -13.51 17.21
C ARG A 22 8.34 -12.51 16.24
N SER A 23 7.34 -12.88 15.43
CA SER A 23 6.61 -11.90 14.60
C SER A 23 5.77 -10.90 15.40
N ARG A 24 5.55 -11.14 16.70
CA ARG A 24 4.91 -10.19 17.63
C ARG A 24 5.91 -9.35 18.45
N GLY A 25 7.21 -9.50 18.22
CA GLY A 25 8.25 -8.69 18.86
C GLY A 25 8.31 -7.27 18.28
N ARG A 26 8.89 -6.31 19.02
CA ARG A 26 9.13 -4.95 18.52
C ARG A 26 9.96 -5.03 17.24
N TRP A 27 9.41 -4.54 16.13
CA TRP A 27 10.15 -4.47 14.87
C TRP A 27 11.45 -3.72 15.11
N ARG A 28 12.58 -4.38 14.80
CA ARG A 28 13.90 -3.79 14.81
C ARG A 28 14.42 -3.88 13.37
N PRO A 29 14.79 -2.76 12.74
CA PRO A 29 15.44 -2.82 11.45
C PRO A 29 16.73 -3.62 11.59
N THR A 30 16.97 -4.54 10.65
CA THR A 30 18.27 -5.21 10.52
C THR A 30 19.31 -4.13 10.21
N PRO A 31 20.45 -4.07 10.92
CA PRO A 31 21.53 -3.16 10.53
C PRO A 31 21.96 -3.49 9.10
N LEU A 32 21.84 -2.51 8.20
CA LEU A 32 22.35 -2.65 6.83
C LEU A 32 23.81 -2.16 6.79
N PRO A 33 24.67 -2.78 5.96
CA PRO A 33 25.94 -2.18 5.56
C PRO A 33 25.73 -0.74 5.06
N PRO A 34 26.69 0.18 5.27
CA PRO A 34 26.53 1.60 4.90
C PRO A 34 26.20 1.78 3.41
N GLU A 35 26.81 0.98 2.54
CA GLU A 35 26.52 0.94 1.10
C GLU A 35 25.07 0.53 0.76
N ASP A 36 24.49 -0.39 1.52
CA ASP A 36 23.11 -0.82 1.33
C ASP A 36 22.12 0.18 1.93
N ALA A 37 22.51 0.87 3.00
CA ALA A 37 21.71 1.92 3.61
C ALA A 37 21.52 3.12 2.66
N GLU A 38 22.57 3.54 1.94
CA GLU A 38 22.48 4.59 0.92
C GLU A 38 21.56 4.19 -0.23
N ARG A 39 21.72 2.96 -0.76
CA ARG A 39 20.85 2.42 -1.80
C ARG A 39 19.39 2.37 -1.34
N ALA A 40 19.15 1.93 -0.10
CA ALA A 40 17.81 1.87 0.48
C ALA A 40 17.18 3.26 0.61
N ALA A 41 17.95 4.28 1.01
CA ALA A 41 17.48 5.66 1.09
C ALA A 41 17.05 6.22 -0.27
N LEU A 42 17.84 5.96 -1.33
CA LEU A 42 17.49 6.38 -2.70
C LEU A 42 16.23 5.69 -3.22
N LEU A 43 16.09 4.37 -2.96
CA LEU A 43 14.88 3.62 -3.31
C LEU A 43 13.66 4.14 -2.54
N TYR A 44 13.81 4.41 -1.25
CA TYR A 44 12.75 4.98 -0.42
C TYR A 44 12.23 6.30 -0.98
N LEU A 45 13.11 7.23 -1.36
CA LEU A 45 12.70 8.52 -1.92
C LEU A 45 11.93 8.35 -3.25
N ARG A 46 12.36 7.41 -4.10
CA ARG A 46 11.65 7.08 -5.36
C ARG A 46 10.26 6.50 -5.09
N GLN A 47 10.15 5.57 -4.14
CA GLN A 47 8.86 4.98 -3.76
C GLN A 47 7.95 6.00 -3.08
N ARG A 48 8.49 6.88 -2.23
CA ARG A 48 7.75 7.93 -1.53
C ARG A 48 7.08 8.89 -2.51
N ARG A 49 7.78 9.32 -3.57
CA ARG A 49 7.17 10.18 -4.62
C ARG A 49 5.94 9.54 -5.26
N ARG A 50 6.00 8.23 -5.53
CA ARG A 50 4.87 7.48 -6.11
C ARG A 50 3.72 7.33 -5.12
N ALA A 51 4.03 7.00 -3.87
CA ALA A 51 3.06 6.91 -2.79
C ALA A 51 2.33 8.24 -2.55
N VAL A 52 3.05 9.37 -2.58
CA VAL A 52 2.46 10.71 -2.50
C VAL A 52 1.51 10.96 -3.68
N GLY A 53 1.89 10.59 -4.91
CA GLY A 53 1.00 10.70 -6.06
C GLY A 53 -0.31 9.91 -5.91
N ALA A 54 -0.23 8.66 -5.42
CA ALA A 54 -1.40 7.85 -5.13
C ALA A 54 -2.29 8.48 -4.05
N LEU A 55 -1.67 9.01 -2.98
CA LEU A 55 -2.38 9.67 -1.89
C LEU A 55 -3.10 10.94 -2.39
N LEU A 56 -2.44 11.76 -3.20
CA LEU A 56 -3.04 12.95 -3.81
C LEU A 56 -4.22 12.59 -4.71
N LEU A 57 -4.12 11.53 -5.51
CA LEU A 57 -5.23 11.08 -6.35
C LEU A 57 -6.42 10.59 -5.51
N LEU A 58 -6.15 9.89 -4.42
CA LEU A 58 -7.18 9.47 -3.47
C LEU A 58 -7.87 10.67 -2.82
N PHE A 59 -7.10 11.67 -2.36
CA PHE A 59 -7.68 12.91 -1.82
C PHE A 59 -8.47 13.68 -2.88
N ALA A 60 -7.98 13.75 -4.11
CA ALA A 60 -8.69 14.38 -5.22
C ALA A 60 -10.01 13.68 -5.52
N LEU A 61 -10.07 12.35 -5.41
CA LEU A 61 -11.32 11.60 -5.52
C LEU A 61 -12.27 11.91 -4.35
N LEU A 62 -11.79 11.76 -3.13
CA LEU A 62 -12.62 11.87 -1.92
C LEU A 62 -13.15 13.29 -1.72
N LEU A 63 -12.38 14.31 -2.05
CA LEU A 63 -12.75 15.71 -1.86
C LEU A 63 -13.28 16.35 -3.15
N GLY A 64 -12.66 16.04 -4.28
CA GLY A 64 -13.00 16.65 -5.56
C GLY A 64 -14.34 16.15 -6.11
N LEU A 65 -14.68 14.86 -5.95
CA LEU A 65 -15.95 14.34 -6.46
C LEU A 65 -17.16 15.01 -5.76
N PRO A 66 -17.24 15.06 -4.41
CA PRO A 66 -18.31 15.79 -3.74
C PRO A 66 -18.31 17.29 -4.09
N LEU A 67 -17.13 17.91 -4.20
CA LEU A 67 -17.02 19.33 -4.54
C LEU A 67 -17.58 19.63 -5.95
N VAL A 68 -17.24 18.80 -6.94
CA VAL A 68 -17.77 18.92 -8.31
C VAL A 68 -19.28 18.75 -8.32
N LEU A 69 -19.81 17.75 -7.62
CA LEU A 69 -21.25 17.53 -7.53
C LEU A 69 -21.98 18.67 -6.79
N ALA A 70 -21.34 19.30 -5.80
CA ALA A 70 -21.92 20.43 -5.08
C ALA A 70 -21.96 21.72 -5.92
N VAL A 71 -20.93 21.95 -6.75
CA VAL A 71 -20.83 23.16 -7.60
C VAL A 71 -21.65 23.00 -8.88
N PHE A 72 -21.79 21.77 -9.38
CA PHE A 72 -22.47 21.48 -10.63
C PHE A 72 -23.76 20.70 -10.35
N PRO A 73 -24.95 21.36 -10.32
CA PRO A 73 -26.21 20.70 -9.98
C PRO A 73 -26.82 19.87 -11.13
N GLY A 74 -26.25 19.94 -12.34
CA GLY A 74 -26.71 19.18 -13.51
C GLY A 74 -26.87 17.65 -13.31
N PRO A 75 -26.01 16.96 -12.54
CA PRO A 75 -26.17 15.53 -12.26
C PRO A 75 -27.36 15.21 -11.35
N ASP A 76 -27.91 16.17 -10.60
CA ASP A 76 -29.11 15.95 -9.78
C ASP A 76 -30.40 15.95 -10.61
N SER A 77 -30.41 16.65 -11.75
CA SER A 77 -31.56 16.67 -12.66
C SER A 77 -31.67 15.42 -13.51
N VAL A 78 -30.57 14.70 -13.72
CA VAL A 78 -30.53 13.44 -14.46
C VAL A 78 -30.80 12.27 -13.50
N ARG A 79 -31.86 11.51 -13.78
CA ARG A 79 -32.24 10.33 -13.00
C ARG A 79 -32.09 9.07 -13.83
N LEU A 80 -31.42 8.06 -13.28
CA LEU A 80 -31.40 6.70 -13.79
C LEU A 80 -32.28 5.83 -12.88
N LEU A 81 -33.32 5.21 -13.44
CA LEU A 81 -34.24 4.35 -12.67
C LEU A 81 -34.80 5.03 -11.40
N GLY A 82 -35.02 6.36 -11.47
CA GLY A 82 -35.49 7.18 -10.35
C GLY A 82 -34.40 7.71 -9.41
N VAL A 83 -33.17 7.22 -9.51
CA VAL A 83 -32.02 7.59 -8.68
C VAL A 83 -31.20 8.71 -9.35
N PRO A 84 -30.86 9.81 -8.64
CA PRO A 84 -30.03 10.88 -9.18
C PRO A 84 -28.64 10.38 -9.61
N LEU A 85 -28.13 10.89 -10.72
CA LEU A 85 -26.81 10.52 -11.24
C LEU A 85 -25.68 10.92 -10.28
N SER A 86 -25.83 12.02 -9.54
CA SER A 86 -24.92 12.44 -8.47
C SER A 86 -24.71 11.36 -7.41
N TRP A 87 -25.80 10.71 -6.98
CA TRP A 87 -25.76 9.62 -6.00
C TRP A 87 -25.05 8.39 -6.58
N LEU A 88 -25.36 8.03 -7.83
CA LEU A 88 -24.69 6.93 -8.52
C LEU A 88 -23.20 7.21 -8.70
N ALA A 89 -22.80 8.44 -9.02
CA ALA A 89 -21.40 8.82 -9.10
C ALA A 89 -20.71 8.65 -7.73
N LEU A 90 -21.34 9.12 -6.64
CA LEU A 90 -20.77 8.96 -5.30
C LEU A 90 -20.61 7.49 -4.90
N ALA A 91 -21.58 6.65 -5.28
CA ALA A 91 -21.58 5.24 -4.92
C ALA A 91 -20.68 4.40 -5.83
N LEU A 92 -20.70 4.58 -7.15
CA LEU A 92 -20.03 3.68 -8.09
C LEU A 92 -18.63 4.15 -8.47
N LEU A 93 -18.41 5.46 -8.69
CA LEU A 93 -17.15 5.98 -9.23
C LEU A 93 -15.92 5.71 -8.35
N PRO A 94 -16.02 5.69 -7.00
CA PRO A 94 -14.85 5.41 -6.16
C PRO A 94 -14.26 4.02 -6.38
N TYR A 95 -15.08 2.99 -6.61
CA TYR A 95 -14.61 1.61 -6.77
C TYR A 95 -13.67 1.39 -7.97
N PRO A 96 -14.03 1.74 -9.22
CA PRO A 96 -13.14 1.60 -10.36
C PRO A 96 -11.92 2.50 -10.25
N MET A 97 -12.01 3.68 -9.61
CA MET A 97 -10.84 4.52 -9.37
C MET A 97 -9.87 3.89 -8.37
N LEU A 98 -10.36 3.36 -7.25
CA LEU A 98 -9.53 2.64 -6.28
C LEU A 98 -8.88 1.42 -6.92
N LEU A 99 -9.64 0.68 -7.73
CA LEU A 99 -9.14 -0.47 -8.48
C LEU A 99 -8.05 -0.08 -9.49
N GLY A 100 -8.26 1.02 -10.22
CA GLY A 100 -7.27 1.58 -11.14
C GLY A 100 -6.00 2.03 -10.42
N LEU A 101 -6.15 2.71 -9.29
CA LEU A 101 -5.04 3.17 -8.46
C LEU A 101 -4.24 2.00 -7.87
N ALA A 102 -4.93 0.96 -7.37
CA ALA A 102 -4.29 -0.25 -6.86
C ALA A 102 -3.51 -0.98 -7.96
N ARG A 103 -4.11 -1.14 -9.16
CA ARG A 103 -3.42 -1.73 -10.32
C ARG A 103 -2.21 -0.91 -10.76
N TRP A 104 -2.33 0.41 -10.76
CA TRP A 104 -1.22 1.30 -11.13
C TRP A 104 -0.07 1.22 -10.11
N GLN A 105 -0.38 1.22 -8.81
CA GLN A 105 0.61 1.05 -7.75
C GLN A 105 1.31 -0.31 -7.85
N LEU A 106 0.55 -1.38 -8.12
CA LEU A 106 1.10 -2.73 -8.26
C LEU A 106 2.07 -2.82 -9.45
N ARG A 107 1.63 -2.42 -10.64
CA ARG A 107 2.49 -2.42 -11.85
C ARG A 107 3.77 -1.61 -11.64
N ARG A 108 3.66 -0.46 -10.97
CA ARG A 108 4.82 0.39 -10.65
C ARG A 108 5.77 -0.22 -9.64
N ALA A 109 5.30 -1.11 -8.77
CA ALA A 109 6.12 -1.87 -7.85
C ALA A 109 6.83 -3.01 -8.59
N GLU A 110 6.09 -3.76 -9.42
CA GLU A 110 6.62 -4.83 -10.29
C GLU A 110 7.71 -4.29 -11.23
N ASP A 111 7.46 -3.19 -11.93
CA ASP A 111 8.43 -2.50 -12.80
C ASP A 111 9.74 -2.12 -12.08
N ALA A 112 9.68 -1.88 -10.76
CA ALA A 112 10.84 -1.50 -9.97
C ALA A 112 11.69 -2.71 -9.56
N GLU A 113 11.11 -3.91 -9.56
CA GLU A 113 11.77 -5.18 -9.27
C GLU A 113 12.34 -5.81 -10.56
N GLU A 114 11.62 -5.71 -11.68
CA GLU A 114 12.05 -6.24 -12.99
C GLU A 114 13.21 -5.45 -13.63
N ARG A 115 13.33 -4.14 -13.34
CA ARG A 115 14.46 -3.32 -13.82
C ARG A 115 15.74 -3.47 -12.98
N ARG A 116 15.82 -4.54 -12.18
CA ARG A 116 16.98 -4.88 -11.36
C ARG A 116 17.81 -6.00 -11.99
#